data_AF-A0A2E0AE75-F1
#
_entry.id   AF-A0A2E0AE75-F1
#
_cell.length_a   1.000
_cell.length_b   1.000
_cell.length_c   1.000
_cell.angle_alpha   90.00
_cell.angle_beta   90.00
_cell.angle_gamma   90.00
#
_symmetry.space_group_name_H-M   'P 1'
#
loop_
_entity.id
_entity.type
_entity.pdbx_description
1 polymer ?
#
loop_
_entity_poly.entity_id
_entity_poly.type
_entity_poly.pdbx_seq_one_letter_code
_entity_poly.pdbx_strand_id
1 'polypeptide(L)' 'MLANAKKMVGSLTEIVIALLALAIVASLLVGPNNMAFLGDVVGNITRLVSDLGGAGLAGLISLGVVLALFQQK' A
#
# COMPACT_ATOMS: atom_id res chain seq x y z
N MET A 1 5.53 -11.66 -24.76
CA MET A 1 6.06 -10.38 -24.22
C MET A 1 5.18 -9.85 -23.09
N LEU A 2 3.87 -9.69 -23.29
CA LEU A 2 2.93 -9.22 -22.25
C LEU A 2 2.88 -10.12 -20.98
N ALA A 3 2.96 -11.45 -21.15
CA ALA A 3 3.00 -12.38 -20.03
C ALA A 3 4.23 -12.20 -19.13
N ASN A 4 5.40 -11.92 -19.72
CA ASN A 4 6.64 -11.66 -18.98
C ASN A 4 6.57 -10.32 -18.25
N ALA A 5 5.96 -9.30 -18.87
CA ALA A 5 5.72 -8.02 -18.21
C ALA A 5 4.74 -8.16 -17.02
N LYS A 6 3.63 -8.90 -17.19
CA LYS A 6 2.69 -9.20 -16.09
C LYS A 6 3.41 -9.91 -14.93
N LYS A 7 4.24 -10.91 -15.25
CA LYS A 7 5.04 -11.64 -14.24
C LYS A 7 6.02 -10.73 -13.52
N MET A 8 6.75 -9.87 -14.25
CA MET A 8 7.70 -8.92 -13.66
C MET A 8 7.02 -7.92 -12.72
N VAL A 9 5.89 -7.35 -13.14
CA VAL A 9 5.10 -6.43 -12.29
C VAL A 9 4.62 -7.15 -11.04
N GLY A 10 4.07 -8.36 -11.17
CA GLY A 10 3.62 -9.16 -10.02
C GLY A 10 4.75 -9.41 -9.01
N SER A 11 5.90 -9.90 -9.48
CA SER A 11 7.05 -10.17 -8.61
C SER A 11 7.62 -8.90 -7.96
N LEU A 12 7.66 -7.78 -8.68
CA LEU A 12 8.10 -6.50 -8.11
C LEU A 12 7.11 -5.99 -7.07
N THR A 13 5.80 -6.10 -7.33
CA THR A 13 4.75 -5.73 -6.37
C THR A 13 4.85 -6.56 -5.10
N GLU A 14 5.10 -7.88 -5.19
CA GLU A 14 5.33 -8.73 -4.02
C GLU A 14 6.52 -8.25 -3.16
N ILE A 15 7.65 -7.91 -3.80
CA ILE A 15 8.82 -7.37 -3.11
C ILE A 15 8.47 -6.04 -2.43
N VAL A 16 7.79 -5.12 -3.13
CA VAL A 16 7.42 -3.81 -2.57
C VAL A 16 6.44 -3.96 -1.40
N ILE A 17 5.48 -4.89 -1.47
CA ILE A 17 4.56 -5.17 -0.35
C ILE A 17 5.34 -5.69 0.87
N ALA A 18 6.31 -6.59 0.67
CA ALA A 18 7.16 -7.07 1.76
C ALA A 18 8.00 -5.93 2.38
N LEU A 19 8.52 -5.02 1.55
CA LEU A 19 9.24 -3.83 2.01
C LEU A 19 8.31 -2.85 2.77
N LEU A 20 7.07 -2.68 2.34
CA LEU A 20 6.07 -1.88 3.06
C LEU A 20 5.78 -2.46 4.45
N ALA A 21 5.62 -3.77 4.57
CA ALA A 21 5.42 -4.42 5.87
C ALA A 21 6.62 -4.18 6.81
N LEU A 22 7.85 -4.32 6.30
CA LEU A 22 9.06 -4.02 7.05
C LEU A 22 9.12 -2.54 7.47
N ALA A 23 8.77 -1.63 6.57
CA ALA A 23 8.75 -0.19 6.85
C ALA A 23 7.75 0.18 7.95
N ILE A 24 6.58 -0.46 8.00
CA ILE A 24 5.59 -0.24 9.06
C ILE A 24 6.20 -0.64 10.42
N VAL A 25 6.79 -1.83 10.53
CA VAL A 25 7.39 -2.29 11.78
C VAL A 25 8.55 -1.38 12.19
N ALA A 26 9.43 -1.03 11.25
CA ALA A 26 10.53 -0.11 11.51
C ALA A 26 10.05 1.29 11.95
N SER A 27 8.93 1.79 11.39
CA SER A 27 8.34 3.10 11.73
C SER A 27 7.93 3.15 13.18
N LEU A 28 7.37 2.04 13.67
CA LEU A 28 6.93 1.93 15.05
C LEU A 28 8.11 1.84 16.03
N LEU A 29 9.25 1.28 15.59
CA LEU A 29 10.44 1.12 16.44
C LEU A 29 11.27 2.40 16.56
N VAL A 30 11.54 3.08 15.44
CA VAL A 30 12.48 4.22 15.41
C VAL A 30 11.74 5.56 15.38
N GLY A 31 10.44 5.55 15.11
CA GLY A 31 9.62 6.73 14.91
C GLY A 31 9.62 7.21 13.45
N PRO A 32 8.53 7.83 12.96
CA PRO A 32 8.37 8.22 11.55
C PRO A 32 9.44 9.21 11.05
N ASN A 33 9.90 10.12 11.91
CA ASN A 33 10.86 11.18 11.56
C ASN A 33 12.30 10.70 11.43
N ASN A 34 12.60 9.50 11.89
CA ASN A 34 13.97 8.96 11.95
C ASN A 34 14.23 7.96 10.81
N MET A 35 13.30 7.83 9.86
CA MET A 35 13.40 6.87 8.77
C MET A 35 13.93 7.54 7.49
N ALA A 36 15.25 7.42 7.27
CA ALA A 36 15.94 8.12 6.18
C ALA A 36 15.57 7.65 4.75
N PHE A 37 15.16 6.38 4.57
CA PHE A 37 14.99 5.79 3.24
C PHE A 37 13.54 5.49 2.84
N LEU A 38 12.66 5.17 3.80
CA LEU A 38 11.31 4.66 3.51
C LEU A 38 10.19 5.69 3.75
N GLY A 39 10.51 6.84 4.38
CA GLY A 39 9.55 7.92 4.66
C GLY A 39 8.46 7.56 5.68
N ASP A 40 7.40 8.38 5.74
CA ASP A 40 6.26 8.18 6.65
C ASP A 40 5.23 7.21 6.06
N VAL A 41 5.55 5.92 6.07
CA VAL A 41 4.68 4.86 5.53
C VAL A 41 3.38 4.73 6.32
N VAL A 42 3.48 4.75 7.66
CA VAL A 42 2.31 4.62 8.53
C VAL A 42 1.35 5.78 8.33
N GLY A 43 1.85 7.03 8.35
CA GLY A 43 1.01 8.20 8.12
C GLY A 43 0.40 8.23 6.72
N ASN A 44 1.11 7.75 5.69
CA ASN A 44 0.53 7.62 4.35
C ASN A 44 -0.64 6.64 4.28
N ILE A 45 -0.54 5.49 4.95
CA ILE A 45 -1.62 4.50 5.01
C ILE A 45 -2.80 5.06 5.82
N THR A 46 -2.54 5.64 6.98
CA THR A 46 -3.58 6.24 7.83
C THR A 46 -4.32 7.35 7.08
N ARG A 47 -3.61 8.19 6.34
CA ARG A 47 -4.22 9.24 5.51
C ARG A 47 -5.11 8.65 4.41
N LEU A 48 -4.61 7.65 3.68
CA LEU A 48 -5.41 6.96 2.66
C LEU A 48 -6.71 6.37 3.25
N VAL A 49 -6.63 5.71 4.40
CA VAL A 49 -7.81 5.16 5.07
C VAL A 49 -8.76 6.27 5.53
N SER A 50 -8.23 7.37 6.06
CA SER A 50 -9.02 8.54 6.46
C SER A 50 -9.72 9.18 5.27
N ASP A 51 -9.05 9.33 4.13
CA ASP A 51 -9.61 9.92 2.91
C ASP A 51 -10.74 9.03 2.36
N LEU A 52 -10.53 7.71 2.33
CA LEU A 52 -11.55 6.76 1.93
C LEU A 52 -12.75 6.74 2.90
N GLY A 53 -12.52 6.83 4.21
CA GLY A 53 -13.60 6.90 5.19
C GLY A 53 -14.36 8.23 5.15
N GLY A 54 -13.65 9.34 4.94
CA GLY A 54 -14.21 10.68 4.88
C GLY A 54 -15.04 10.96 3.61
N ALA A 55 -14.76 10.24 2.52
CA ALA A 55 -15.53 10.33 1.27
C ALA A 55 -16.91 9.65 1.30
N GLY A 56 -17.29 9.00 2.41
CA GLY A 56 -18.60 8.37 2.57
C GLY A 56 -18.85 7.22 1.59
N LEU A 57 -20.02 7.19 0.93
CA LEU A 57 -20.39 6.13 -0.01
C LEU A 57 -19.41 6.01 -1.19
N ALA A 58 -18.91 7.13 -1.71
CA ALA A 58 -17.95 7.12 -2.81
C ALA A 58 -16.61 6.47 -2.40
N GLY A 59 -16.18 6.71 -1.15
CA GLY A 59 -14.99 6.08 -0.59
C GLY A 59 -15.14 4.57 -0.41
N LEU A 60 -16.31 4.10 0.06
CA LEU A 60 -16.62 2.67 0.18
C LEU A 60 -16.65 1.97 -1.19
N ILE A 61 -17.25 2.61 -2.20
CA ILE A 61 -17.24 2.08 -3.58
C ILE A 61 -15.80 1.99 -4.09
N SER A 62 -14.99 3.04 -3.88
CA SER A 62 -13.58 3.06 -4.29
C SER A 62 -12.78 1.94 -3.62
N LEU A 63 -12.97 1.73 -2.31
CA LEU A 63 -12.37 0.61 -1.59
C LEU A 63 -12.80 -0.74 -2.17
N GLY A 64 -14.09 -0.91 -2.47
CA GLY A 64 -14.62 -2.13 -3.07
C GLY A 64 -13.98 -2.45 -4.43
N VAL A 65 -13.79 -1.44 -5.28
CA VAL A 65 -13.10 -1.59 -6.57
C VAL A 65 -11.65 -2.01 -6.36
N VAL A 66 -10.92 -1.36 -5.44
CA VAL A 66 -9.52 -1.71 -5.13
C VAL A 66 -9.42 -3.17 -4.65
N LEU A 67 -10.28 -3.58 -3.71
CA LEU A 67 -10.30 -4.95 -3.19
C LEU A 67 -10.66 -5.98 -4.27
N ALA A 68 -11.54 -5.64 -5.21
CA ALA A 68 -11.89 -6.51 -6.33
C ALA A 68 -10.70 -6.72 -7.28
N LEU A 69 -9.88 -5.69 -7.50
CA LEU A 69 -8.66 -5.80 -8.32
C LEU A 69 -7.62 -6.72 -7.67
N PHE A 70 -7.42 -6.66 -6.36
CA PHE A 70 -6.48 -7.54 -5.64
C PHE A 70 -6.93 -9.01 -5.58
N GLN A 71 -8.24 -9.26 -5.66
CA GLN A 71 -8.79 -10.62 -5.68
C GLN A 71 -8.73 -11.29 -7.06
N GLN A 72 -8.57 -10.52 -8.14
CA GLN A 72 -8.29 -11.03 -9.48
C GLN A 72 -6.81 -11.45 -9.59
N LYS A 73 -6.45 -12.54 -8.90
CA LYS A 73 -5.17 -13.22 -9.14
C LYS A 73 -5.18 -13.96 -10.48
#